data_AF-A0A235FAV8-F1
#
_entry.id   AF-A0A235FAV8-F1
#
_cell.length_a   1.000
_cell.length_b   1.000
_cell.length_c   1.000
_cell.angle_alpha   90.00
_cell.angle_beta   90.00
_cell.angle_gamma   90.00
#
_symmetry.space_group_name_H-M   'P 1'
#
loop_
_entity.id
_entity.type
_entity.pdbx_description
1 polymer ?
#
loop_
_entity_poly.entity_id
_entity_poly.type
_entity_poly.pdbx_seq_one_letter_code
_entity_poly.pdbx_strand_id
1 'polypeptide(L)'
;MLKKQQMSFSHMLRLNLQFFSEPPSEPPAGDPPPATDPPAAEPKMYDEDYVKKLRDEAAGYRTKLKGLETQSKTSQEDLIKKVFETFGINPDPNLEFEKQLNQAKTQAQVAEQKANEKLIKAEVKYTGAELGIVDPDVAYLLIRDKELTVKEDGSVTGVKEALEALLAEKPYLASGVAPAEPTEPTKPNRYIPGSRQPGNDQRKEDKRNKGAERAKQRHKKEE
;
A
#
# COMPACT_ATOMS: atom_id res chain seq x y z
N MET A 1 23.05 -20.81 -32.55
CA MET A 1 23.35 -21.77 -31.47
C MET A 1 22.55 -21.39 -30.23
N LEU A 2 21.43 -22.05 -29.95
CA LEU A 2 20.63 -21.83 -28.73
C LEU A 2 20.42 -23.19 -28.06
N LYS A 3 21.08 -23.39 -26.92
CA LYS A 3 21.08 -24.63 -26.14
C LYS A 3 19.78 -24.67 -25.33
N LYS A 4 18.79 -25.47 -25.77
CA LYS A 4 17.57 -25.72 -24.99
C LYS A 4 17.92 -26.57 -23.78
N GLN A 5 17.78 -25.98 -22.61
CA GLN A 5 17.96 -26.59 -21.31
C GLN A 5 16.80 -27.59 -21.08
N GLN A 6 17.12 -28.88 -21.12
CA GLN A 6 16.22 -29.97 -20.76
C GLN A 6 15.99 -29.91 -19.24
N MET A 7 14.81 -29.48 -18.81
CA MET A 7 14.36 -29.61 -17.43
C MET A 7 13.94 -31.07 -17.22
N SER A 8 14.70 -31.80 -16.40
CA SER A 8 14.42 -33.17 -16.00
C SER A 8 13.22 -33.23 -15.06
N PHE A 9 12.08 -33.72 -15.55
CA PHE A 9 10.99 -34.19 -14.68
C PHE A 9 11.37 -35.55 -14.09
N SER A 10 12.21 -35.55 -13.06
CA SER A 10 12.72 -36.78 -12.43
C SER A 10 11.84 -37.39 -11.33
N HIS A 11 10.60 -36.94 -11.12
CA HIS A 11 9.77 -37.46 -10.02
C HIS A 11 8.26 -37.58 -10.35
N MET A 12 7.92 -38.07 -11.55
CA MET A 12 6.62 -38.72 -11.73
C MET A 12 6.77 -40.20 -11.36
N LEU A 13 6.15 -40.61 -10.26
CA LEU A 13 5.92 -42.01 -9.92
C LEU A 13 5.27 -42.69 -11.14
N ARG A 14 6.05 -43.48 -11.88
CA ARG A 14 5.51 -44.40 -12.88
C ARG A 14 4.75 -45.47 -12.09
N LEU A 15 3.42 -45.35 -12.05
CA LEU A 15 2.55 -46.43 -11.63
C LEU A 15 2.88 -47.65 -12.50
N ASN A 16 3.55 -48.65 -11.93
CA ASN A 16 3.76 -49.95 -12.56
C ASN A 16 2.42 -50.69 -12.52
N LEU A 17 1.55 -50.47 -13.50
CA LEU A 17 0.33 -51.26 -13.69
C LEU A 17 0.62 -52.73 -14.05
N GLN A 18 1.89 -53.09 -14.28
CA GLN A 18 2.32 -54.44 -14.62
C GLN A 18 2.22 -55.46 -13.46
N PHE A 19 1.94 -55.03 -12.23
CA PHE A 19 1.66 -55.95 -11.11
C PHE A 19 0.19 -56.38 -11.00
N PHE A 20 -0.69 -55.84 -11.87
CA PHE A 20 -2.12 -56.21 -11.93
C PHE A 20 -2.50 -57.00 -13.19
N SER A 21 -1.52 -57.32 -14.04
CA SER A 21 -1.72 -58.14 -15.23
C SER A 21 -0.97 -59.46 -15.08
N GLU A 22 -1.51 -60.37 -14.28
CA GLU A 22 -1.22 -61.80 -14.48
C GLU A 22 -1.65 -62.17 -15.91
N PRO A 23 -0.79 -62.81 -16.72
CA PRO A 23 -1.23 -63.38 -17.98
C PRO A 23 -2.25 -64.49 -17.68
N PRO A 24 -3.30 -64.66 -18.51
CA PRO A 24 -4.24 -65.76 -18.31
C PRO A 24 -3.46 -67.07 -18.45
N SER A 25 -3.31 -67.80 -17.35
CA SER A 25 -2.89 -69.20 -17.41
C SER A 25 -3.97 -69.95 -18.17
N GLU A 26 -3.62 -70.45 -19.35
CA GLU A 26 -4.46 -71.36 -20.13
C GLU A 26 -4.89 -72.53 -19.23
N PRO A 27 -6.20 -72.83 -19.12
CA PRO A 27 -6.63 -74.00 -18.37
C PRO A 27 -6.19 -75.27 -19.13
N PRO A 28 -5.65 -76.30 -18.45
CA PRO A 28 -5.44 -77.59 -19.08
C PRO A 28 -6.81 -78.15 -19.50
N ALA A 29 -6.88 -78.66 -20.72
CA ALA A 29 -8.05 -79.36 -21.25
C ALA A 29 -8.42 -80.53 -20.33
N GLY A 30 -9.48 -80.35 -19.56
CA GLY A 30 -10.17 -81.34 -18.76
C GLY A 30 -11.66 -81.29 -19.07
N ASP A 31 -12.30 -82.45 -19.03
CA ASP A 31 -13.67 -82.78 -19.46
C ASP A 31 -14.77 -81.74 -19.14
N PRO A 32 -15.87 -81.71 -19.92
CA PRO A 32 -16.93 -80.73 -19.75
C PRO A 32 -17.54 -80.79 -18.33
N PRO A 33 -17.76 -79.64 -17.66
CA PRO A 33 -18.45 -79.61 -16.38
C PRO A 33 -19.91 -80.09 -16.56
N PRO A 34 -20.48 -80.85 -15.61
CA PRO A 34 -21.88 -81.23 -15.67
C PRO A 34 -22.76 -79.97 -15.68
N ALA A 35 -23.83 -80.01 -16.48
CA ALA A 35 -24.82 -78.95 -16.54
C ALA A 35 -25.31 -78.60 -15.13
N THR A 36 -25.06 -77.37 -14.71
CA THR A 36 -25.56 -76.83 -13.46
C THR A 36 -26.99 -76.36 -13.70
N ASP A 37 -27.95 -76.98 -13.02
CA ASP A 37 -29.31 -76.48 -12.87
C ASP A 37 -29.31 -75.01 -12.42
N PRO A 38 -30.36 -74.21 -12.77
CA PRO A 38 -30.44 -72.82 -12.35
C PRO A 38 -30.34 -72.72 -10.82
N PRO A 39 -29.57 -71.75 -10.27
CA PRO A 39 -29.34 -71.67 -8.83
C PRO A 39 -30.68 -71.53 -8.11
N ALA A 40 -30.96 -72.49 -7.23
CA ALA A 40 -32.07 -72.42 -6.30
C ALA A 40 -31.97 -71.10 -5.53
N ALA A 41 -33.05 -70.32 -5.55
CA ALA A 41 -33.11 -69.02 -4.88
C ALA A 41 -32.72 -69.17 -3.42
N GLU A 42 -31.60 -68.54 -3.03
CA GLU A 42 -31.16 -68.45 -1.64
C GLU A 42 -32.29 -67.88 -0.78
N PRO A 43 -32.52 -68.39 0.45
CA PRO A 43 -33.56 -67.87 1.32
C PRO A 43 -33.29 -66.39 1.59
N LYS A 44 -34.20 -65.52 1.15
CA LYS A 44 -34.09 -64.07 1.38
C LYS A 44 -34.14 -63.84 2.89
N MET A 45 -33.00 -63.42 3.45
CA MET A 45 -32.83 -63.18 4.89
C MET A 45 -33.63 -61.97 5.41
N TYR A 46 -34.27 -61.19 4.51
CA TYR A 46 -35.06 -60.01 4.84
C TYR A 46 -36.33 -59.96 3.99
N ASP A 47 -37.42 -59.51 4.61
CA ASP A 47 -38.67 -59.23 3.91
C ASP A 47 -38.49 -58.06 2.93
N GLU A 48 -38.89 -58.26 1.67
CA GLU A 48 -38.74 -57.26 0.62
C GLU A 48 -39.44 -55.93 0.94
N ASP A 49 -40.59 -56.01 1.62
CA ASP A 49 -41.39 -54.85 2.01
C ASP A 49 -40.70 -54.02 3.09
N TYR A 50 -39.95 -54.65 3.99
CA TYR A 50 -39.14 -53.95 4.99
C TYR A 50 -37.99 -53.18 4.33
N VAL A 51 -37.30 -53.82 3.38
CA VAL A 51 -36.21 -53.17 2.64
C VAL A 51 -36.71 -52.03 1.75
N LYS A 52 -37.90 -52.15 1.15
CA LYS A 52 -38.53 -51.05 0.38
C LYS A 52 -38.79 -49.83 1.27
N LYS A 53 -39.43 -50.01 2.44
CA LYS A 53 -39.67 -48.92 3.40
C LYS A 53 -38.37 -48.23 3.83
N LEU A 54 -37.34 -49.01 4.16
CA LEU A 54 -36.03 -48.47 4.55
C LEU A 54 -35.40 -47.63 3.42
N ARG A 55 -35.56 -48.05 2.16
CA ARG A 55 -35.07 -47.30 1.00
C ARG A 55 -35.85 -46.00 0.78
N ASP A 56 -37.17 -46.02 0.97
CA ASP A 56 -38.03 -44.83 0.83
C ASP A 56 -37.72 -43.80 1.92
N GLU A 57 -37.53 -44.25 3.16
CA GLU A 57 -37.09 -43.39 4.28
C GLU A 57 -35.70 -42.80 4.00
N ALA A 58 -34.72 -43.62 3.61
CA ALA A 58 -33.38 -43.17 3.27
C ALA A 58 -33.39 -42.19 2.08
N ALA A 59 -34.26 -42.40 1.09
CA ALA A 59 -34.44 -41.47 -0.02
C ALA A 59 -34.96 -40.10 0.47
N GLY A 60 -35.93 -40.09 1.37
CA GLY A 60 -36.45 -38.88 2.00
C GLY A 60 -35.40 -38.12 2.83
N TYR A 61 -34.53 -38.83 3.56
CA TYR A 61 -33.44 -38.18 4.30
C TYR A 61 -32.39 -37.59 3.37
N ARG A 62 -32.04 -38.28 2.28
CA ARG A 62 -31.08 -37.77 1.29
C ARG A 62 -31.58 -36.49 0.62
N THR A 63 -32.86 -36.40 0.29
CA THR A 63 -33.42 -35.18 -0.32
C THR A 63 -33.48 -34.03 0.67
N LYS A 64 -33.91 -34.28 1.91
CA LYS A 64 -33.90 -33.27 2.99
C LYS A 64 -32.51 -32.75 3.28
N LEU A 65 -31.52 -33.64 3.39
CA LEU A 65 -30.14 -33.27 3.67
C LEU A 65 -29.56 -32.43 2.53
N LYS A 66 -29.77 -32.82 1.27
CA LYS A 66 -29.39 -32.00 0.11
C LYS A 66 -30.06 -30.62 0.12
N GLY A 67 -31.36 -30.56 0.42
CA GLY A 67 -32.09 -29.29 0.48
C GLY A 67 -31.62 -28.37 1.61
N LEU A 68 -31.25 -28.95 2.75
CA LEU A 68 -30.76 -28.20 3.91
C LEU A 68 -29.31 -27.73 3.69
N GLU A 69 -28.48 -28.54 3.03
CA GLU A 69 -27.14 -28.13 2.59
C GLU A 69 -27.18 -26.99 1.57
N THR A 70 -28.07 -27.06 0.58
CA THR A 70 -28.22 -25.97 -0.40
C THR A 70 -28.72 -24.70 0.28
N GLN A 71 -29.74 -24.80 1.15
CA GLN A 71 -30.26 -23.67 1.91
C GLN A 71 -29.20 -23.05 2.84
N SER A 72 -28.39 -23.87 3.50
CA SER A 72 -27.29 -23.38 4.35
C SER A 72 -26.23 -22.65 3.53
N LYS A 73 -25.87 -23.19 2.35
CA LYS A 73 -24.89 -22.54 1.45
C LYS A 73 -25.41 -21.22 0.91
N THR A 74 -26.64 -21.17 0.43
CA THR A 74 -27.23 -19.92 -0.07
C THR A 74 -27.37 -18.88 1.05
N SER A 75 -27.78 -19.30 2.24
CA SER A 75 -27.88 -18.39 3.40
C SER A 75 -26.50 -17.82 3.79
N GLN A 76 -25.45 -18.63 3.73
CA GLN A 76 -24.08 -18.15 3.99
C GLN A 76 -23.62 -17.17 2.91
N GLU A 77 -23.83 -17.48 1.63
CA GLU A 77 -23.49 -16.58 0.51
C GLU A 77 -24.22 -15.23 0.61
N ASP A 78 -25.50 -15.23 0.98
CA ASP A 78 -26.29 -14.02 1.14
C ASP A 78 -25.84 -13.17 2.35
N LEU A 79 -25.48 -13.82 3.46
CA LEU A 79 -24.89 -13.13 4.60
C LEU A 79 -23.54 -12.51 4.24
N ILE A 80 -22.71 -13.26 3.51
CA ILE A 80 -21.41 -12.78 3.03
C ILE A 80 -21.59 -11.57 2.11
N LYS A 81 -22.51 -11.62 1.13
CA LYS A 81 -22.82 -10.48 0.24
C LYS A 81 -23.30 -9.26 1.03
N LYS A 82 -24.22 -9.45 1.98
CA LYS A 82 -24.69 -8.34 2.83
C LYS A 82 -23.57 -7.75 3.67
N VAL A 83 -22.69 -8.57 4.24
CA VAL A 83 -21.50 -8.10 4.96
C VAL A 83 -20.63 -7.28 4.02
N PHE A 84 -20.29 -7.80 2.84
CA PHE A 84 -19.51 -7.07 1.83
C PHE A 84 -20.15 -5.73 1.44
N GLU A 85 -21.46 -5.71 1.18
CA GLU A 85 -22.22 -4.49 0.89
C GLU A 85 -22.19 -3.49 2.07
N THR A 86 -22.39 -3.94 3.31
CA THR A 86 -22.37 -3.08 4.50
C THR A 86 -21.00 -2.46 4.75
N PHE A 87 -19.93 -3.17 4.42
CA PHE A 87 -18.56 -2.68 4.55
C PHE A 87 -18.08 -1.93 3.29
N GLY A 88 -18.90 -1.83 2.24
CA GLY A 88 -18.54 -1.19 0.97
C GLY A 88 -17.39 -1.90 0.24
N ILE A 89 -17.12 -3.15 0.60
CA ILE A 89 -16.07 -3.98 0.02
C ILE A 89 -16.69 -4.72 -1.15
N ASN A 90 -16.27 -4.40 -2.38
CA ASN A 90 -16.68 -5.19 -3.53
C ASN A 90 -15.85 -6.49 -3.57
N PRO A 91 -16.49 -7.67 -3.70
CA PRO A 91 -15.77 -8.94 -3.73
C PRO A 91 -15.01 -9.18 -5.04
N ASP A 92 -15.15 -8.29 -6.03
CA ASP A 92 -14.42 -8.36 -7.29
C ASP A 92 -12.99 -7.82 -7.11
N PRO A 93 -11.96 -8.69 -7.13
CA PRO A 93 -10.57 -8.26 -6.95
C PRO A 93 -10.11 -7.29 -8.03
N ASN A 94 -10.72 -7.30 -9.22
CA ASN A 94 -10.34 -6.41 -10.31
C ASN A 94 -10.80 -4.98 -10.05
N LEU A 95 -12.00 -4.80 -9.48
CA LEU A 95 -12.55 -3.47 -9.20
C LEU A 95 -11.76 -2.76 -8.09
N GLU A 96 -11.38 -3.49 -7.04
CA GLU A 96 -10.54 -2.94 -5.97
C GLU A 96 -9.13 -2.58 -6.49
N PHE A 97 -8.57 -3.40 -7.39
CA PHE A 97 -7.31 -3.09 -8.03
C PHE A 97 -7.39 -1.84 -8.92
N GLU A 98 -8.45 -1.69 -9.71
CA GLU A 98 -8.69 -0.48 -10.51
C GLU A 98 -8.83 0.78 -9.65
N LYS A 99 -9.60 0.69 -8.54
CA LYS A 99 -9.70 1.79 -7.57
C LYS A 99 -8.33 2.15 -7.00
N GLN A 100 -7.55 1.17 -6.57
CA GLN A 100 -6.21 1.40 -6.02
C GLN A 100 -5.27 2.01 -7.07
N LEU A 101 -5.30 1.54 -8.31
CA LEU A 101 -4.51 2.13 -9.39
C LEU A 101 -4.92 3.57 -9.69
N ASN A 102 -6.21 3.87 -9.73
CA ASN A 102 -6.70 5.22 -9.96
C ASN A 102 -6.36 6.14 -8.78
N GLN A 103 -6.46 5.66 -7.54
CA GLN A 103 -6.02 6.39 -6.35
C GLN A 103 -4.50 6.63 -6.38
N ALA A 104 -3.70 5.63 -6.71
CA ALA A 104 -2.25 5.78 -6.81
C ALA A 104 -1.85 6.77 -7.94
N LYS A 105 -2.49 6.68 -9.11
CA LYS A 105 -2.26 7.61 -10.22
C LYS A 105 -2.66 9.05 -9.87
N THR A 106 -3.82 9.25 -9.25
CA THR A 106 -4.26 10.58 -8.83
C THR A 106 -3.36 11.15 -7.73
N GLN A 107 -2.94 10.33 -6.77
CA GLN A 107 -1.98 10.74 -5.74
C GLN A 107 -0.61 11.09 -6.34
N ALA A 108 -0.12 10.31 -7.30
CA ALA A 108 1.11 10.59 -8.02
C ALA A 108 1.01 11.91 -8.79
N GLN A 109 -0.05 12.12 -9.56
CA GLN A 109 -0.27 13.37 -10.30
C GLN A 109 -0.38 14.58 -9.36
N VAL A 110 -1.10 14.46 -8.24
CA VAL A 110 -1.21 15.54 -7.25
C VAL A 110 0.14 15.81 -6.58
N ALA A 111 0.94 14.77 -6.31
CA ALA A 111 2.28 14.92 -5.74
C ALA A 111 3.24 15.58 -6.73
N GLU A 112 3.20 15.19 -8.01
CA GLU A 112 3.98 15.78 -9.10
C GLU A 112 3.60 17.25 -9.31
N GLN A 113 2.31 17.58 -9.38
CA GLN A 113 1.84 18.96 -9.48
C GLN A 113 2.34 19.81 -8.31
N LYS A 114 2.18 19.32 -7.07
CA LYS A 114 2.68 20.02 -5.88
C LYS A 114 4.20 20.17 -5.85
N ALA A 115 4.95 19.20 -6.38
CA ALA A 115 6.40 19.29 -6.48
C ALA A 115 6.80 20.37 -7.51
N ASN A 116 6.18 20.34 -8.69
CA ASN A 116 6.41 21.32 -9.75
C ASN A 116 6.05 22.73 -9.30
N GLU A 117 4.90 22.91 -8.63
CA GLU A 117 4.49 24.19 -8.05
C GLU A 117 5.54 24.73 -7.06
N LYS A 118 6.08 23.87 -6.19
CA LYS A 118 7.12 24.25 -5.24
C LYS A 118 8.44 24.63 -5.93
N LEU A 119 8.82 23.90 -6.97
CA LEU A 119 10.02 24.22 -7.75
C LEU A 119 9.88 25.57 -8.45
N ILE A 120 8.76 25.80 -9.13
CA ILE A 120 8.46 27.10 -9.76
C ILE A 120 8.47 28.21 -8.71
N LYS A 121 7.81 28.01 -7.57
CA LYS A 121 7.78 29.00 -6.49
C LYS A 121 9.18 29.31 -5.94
N ALA A 122 10.03 28.30 -5.81
CA ALA A 122 11.41 28.49 -5.37
C ALA A 122 12.23 29.28 -6.40
N GLU A 123 12.08 28.94 -7.69
CA GLU A 123 12.75 29.66 -8.78
C GLU A 123 12.28 31.11 -8.85
N VAL A 124 10.99 31.38 -8.70
CA VAL A 124 10.44 32.75 -8.65
C VAL A 124 11.01 33.54 -7.48
N LYS A 125 11.20 32.91 -6.32
CA LYS A 125 11.85 33.57 -5.17
C LYS A 125 13.30 33.89 -5.45
N TYR A 126 14.02 32.96 -6.06
CA TYR A 126 15.43 33.12 -6.40
C TYR A 126 15.63 34.21 -7.46
N THR A 127 15.01 34.05 -8.63
CA THR A 127 15.09 35.01 -9.75
C THR A 127 14.45 36.35 -9.41
N GLY A 128 13.33 36.36 -8.67
CA GLY A 128 12.71 37.59 -8.19
C GLY A 128 13.60 38.36 -7.23
N ALA A 129 14.36 37.67 -6.36
CA ALA A 129 15.35 38.33 -5.51
C ALA A 129 16.51 38.93 -6.34
N GLU A 130 16.98 38.23 -7.38
CA GLU A 130 17.99 38.76 -8.32
C GLU A 130 17.49 40.03 -9.04
N LEU A 131 16.20 40.07 -9.39
CA LEU A 131 15.54 41.21 -10.05
C LEU A 131 15.06 42.31 -9.09
N GLY A 132 15.25 42.16 -7.78
CA GLY A 132 14.83 43.15 -6.78
C GLY A 132 13.31 43.23 -6.55
N ILE A 133 12.59 42.13 -6.74
CA ILE A 133 11.15 42.05 -6.47
C ILE A 133 10.88 42.05 -4.96
N VAL A 134 10.01 42.95 -4.50
CA VAL A 134 9.67 43.13 -3.08
C VAL A 134 8.81 41.99 -2.55
N ASP A 135 7.82 41.54 -3.33
CA ASP A 135 6.90 40.47 -2.95
C ASP A 135 6.92 39.31 -3.98
N PRO A 136 7.76 38.28 -3.74
CA PRO A 136 7.87 37.14 -4.65
C PRO A 136 6.66 36.20 -4.60
N ASP A 137 5.89 36.19 -3.51
CA ASP A 137 4.70 35.35 -3.41
C ASP A 137 3.56 35.94 -4.26
N VAL A 138 3.40 37.27 -4.27
CA VAL A 138 2.49 37.96 -5.20
C VAL A 138 2.95 37.82 -6.65
N ALA A 139 4.26 37.95 -6.91
CA ALA A 139 4.80 37.74 -8.25
C ALA A 139 4.48 36.32 -8.78
N TYR A 140 4.68 35.29 -7.95
CA TYR A 140 4.31 33.91 -8.28
C TYR A 140 2.82 33.79 -8.64
N LEU A 141 1.91 34.36 -7.84
CA LEU A 141 0.46 34.30 -8.11
C LEU A 141 0.07 34.94 -9.45
N LEU A 142 0.82 35.95 -9.90
CA LEU A 142 0.55 36.67 -11.15
C LEU A 142 1.15 35.98 -12.39
N ILE A 143 2.18 35.15 -12.21
CA ILE A 143 2.82 34.43 -13.33
C ILE A 143 2.45 32.95 -13.39
N ARG A 144 1.82 32.38 -12.35
CA ARG A 144 1.46 30.94 -12.31
C ARG A 144 0.54 30.50 -13.45
N ASP A 145 -0.26 31.43 -13.98
CA ASP A 145 -1.20 31.18 -15.09
C ASP A 145 -0.50 31.26 -16.46
N LYS A 146 0.77 31.67 -16.50
CA LYS A 146 1.61 31.64 -17.71
C LYS A 146 2.19 30.24 -17.92
N GLU A 147 2.57 29.92 -19.15
CA GLU A 147 3.17 28.63 -19.51
C GLU A 147 4.60 28.51 -18.94
N LEU A 148 4.71 28.09 -17.68
CA LEU A 148 5.97 27.78 -17.00
C LEU A 148 6.21 26.27 -17.05
N THR A 149 7.40 25.86 -17.46
CA THR A 149 7.74 24.44 -17.65
C THR A 149 8.87 24.02 -16.72
N VAL A 150 8.68 22.88 -16.05
CA VAL A 150 9.70 22.21 -15.23
C VAL A 150 10.26 21.05 -16.04
N LYS A 151 11.58 21.05 -16.25
CA LYS A 151 12.28 19.99 -16.97
C LYS A 151 12.58 18.81 -16.03
N GLU A 152 12.95 17.68 -16.63
CA GLU A 152 13.30 16.44 -15.92
C GLU A 152 14.51 16.59 -14.99
N ASP A 153 15.39 17.56 -15.25
CA ASP A 153 16.54 17.90 -14.41
C ASP A 153 16.18 18.75 -13.17
N GLY A 154 14.90 19.13 -13.04
CA GLY A 154 14.40 20.01 -11.98
C GLY A 154 14.60 21.50 -12.24
N SER A 155 15.13 21.89 -13.41
CA SER A 155 15.23 23.30 -13.82
C SER A 155 13.89 23.82 -14.34
N VAL A 156 13.59 25.09 -14.06
CA VAL A 156 12.35 25.75 -14.48
C VAL A 156 12.68 26.78 -15.56
N THR A 157 12.03 26.66 -16.72
CA THR A 157 12.18 27.61 -17.84
C THR A 157 11.03 28.59 -17.92
N GLY A 158 11.28 29.80 -18.43
CA GLY A 158 10.29 30.86 -18.64
C GLY A 158 10.07 31.80 -17.45
N VAL A 159 10.62 31.50 -16.26
CA VAL A 159 10.41 32.33 -15.06
C VAL A 159 11.02 33.72 -15.20
N LYS A 160 12.25 33.84 -15.71
CA LYS A 160 12.95 35.13 -15.86
C LYS A 160 12.20 36.09 -16.79
N GLU A 161 11.85 35.62 -17.98
CA GLU A 161 11.08 36.38 -18.97
C GLU A 161 9.70 36.79 -18.43
N ALA A 162 9.03 35.87 -17.71
CA ALA A 162 7.73 36.15 -17.09
C ALA A 162 7.80 37.24 -16.02
N LEU A 163 8.88 37.27 -15.23
CA LEU A 163 9.12 38.27 -14.20
C LEU A 163 9.55 39.63 -14.78
N GLU A 164 10.35 39.67 -15.84
CA GLU A 164 10.70 40.91 -16.54
C GLU A 164 9.46 41.56 -17.16
N ALA A 165 8.61 40.77 -17.82
CA ALA A 165 7.33 41.24 -18.33
C ALA A 165 6.40 41.73 -17.20
N LEU A 166 6.40 41.04 -16.05
CA LEU A 166 5.63 41.44 -14.88
C LEU A 166 6.10 42.80 -14.34
N LEU A 167 7.41 43.04 -14.29
CA LEU A 167 7.98 44.31 -13.84
C LEU A 167 7.65 45.47 -14.77
N ALA A 168 7.56 45.22 -16.08
CA ALA A 168 7.12 46.22 -17.05
C ALA A 168 5.64 46.60 -16.86
N GLU A 169 4.76 45.63 -16.58
CA GLU A 169 3.34 45.89 -16.32
C GLU A 169 3.09 46.46 -14.92
N LYS A 170 3.87 46.03 -13.93
CA LYS A 170 3.67 46.30 -12.50
C LYS A 170 4.99 46.74 -11.83
N PRO A 171 5.45 47.96 -12.12
CA PRO A 171 6.73 48.47 -11.63
C PRO A 171 6.79 48.61 -10.10
N TYR A 172 5.64 48.72 -9.43
CA TYR A 172 5.57 48.78 -7.96
C TYR A 172 6.05 47.50 -7.27
N LEU A 173 6.19 46.39 -8.00
CA LEU A 173 6.76 45.15 -7.47
C LEU A 173 8.29 45.20 -7.41
N ALA A 174 8.93 46.11 -8.17
CA ALA A 174 10.36 46.36 -8.04
C ALA A 174 10.63 47.23 -6.80
N SER A 175 11.72 46.92 -6.11
CA SER A 175 12.25 47.73 -5.03
C SER A 175 12.65 49.14 -5.54
N GLY A 176 11.77 50.13 -5.43
CA GLY A 176 12.13 51.53 -5.66
C GLY A 176 11.02 52.57 -5.44
N VAL A 177 11.04 53.21 -4.25
CA VAL A 177 10.62 54.59 -3.82
C VAL A 177 9.96 54.47 -2.42
N ALA A 178 10.62 54.82 -1.31
CA ALA A 178 11.04 56.18 -0.95
C ALA A 178 12.51 56.30 -0.46
N PRO A 179 13.14 57.49 -0.59
CA PRO A 179 14.38 57.82 0.10
C PRO A 179 14.09 58.00 1.59
N ALA A 180 14.22 56.93 2.37
CA ALA A 180 14.53 57.09 3.78
C ALA A 180 16.02 57.46 3.86
N GLU A 181 16.32 58.54 4.56
CA GLU A 181 17.67 58.99 4.89
C GLU A 181 18.55 57.80 5.35
N PRO A 182 19.88 57.86 5.14
CA PRO A 182 20.78 56.81 5.59
C PRO A 182 20.84 56.81 7.13
N THR A 183 19.85 56.19 7.77
CA THR A 183 20.00 55.74 9.15
C THR A 183 20.96 54.57 9.11
N GLU A 184 22.13 54.83 9.71
CA GLU A 184 23.24 53.97 10.08
C GLU A 184 23.14 52.46 9.78
N PRO A 185 24.25 51.82 9.37
CA PRO A 185 24.27 50.39 9.09
C PRO A 185 23.87 49.59 10.34
N THR A 186 22.65 49.03 10.33
CA THR A 186 22.28 47.94 11.23
C THR A 186 23.23 46.78 10.96
N LYS A 187 24.16 46.60 11.90
CA LYS A 187 25.18 45.55 11.93
C LYS A 187 24.52 44.20 11.63
N PRO A 188 25.17 43.30 10.85
CA PRO A 188 24.62 42.00 10.57
C PRO A 188 24.32 41.29 11.89
N ASN A 189 23.14 40.66 11.95
CA ASN A 189 22.66 39.89 13.09
C ASN A 189 23.63 38.72 13.35
N ARG A 190 24.74 38.98 14.06
CA ARG A 190 25.52 37.94 14.70
C ARG A 190 24.58 37.33 15.73
N TYR A 191 24.36 36.03 15.62
CA TYR A 191 23.88 35.26 16.75
C TYR A 191 24.77 35.55 17.95
N ILE A 192 24.24 36.30 18.92
CA ILE A 192 24.83 36.49 20.24
C ILE A 192 24.20 35.41 21.11
N PRO A 193 24.88 34.28 21.38
CA PRO A 193 24.39 33.35 22.38
C PRO A 193 24.35 34.08 23.73
N GLY A 194 23.14 34.35 24.21
CA GLY A 194 22.92 34.79 25.60
C GLY A 194 22.57 36.26 25.82
N SER A 195 21.92 36.94 24.87
CA SER A 195 21.21 38.19 25.18
C SER A 195 20.16 37.92 26.26
N ARG A 196 20.48 38.33 27.49
CA ARG A 196 19.61 38.19 28.66
C ARG A 196 18.32 38.97 28.39
N GLN A 197 17.21 38.28 28.17
CA GLN A 197 15.89 38.91 28.24
C GLN A 197 15.72 39.48 29.66
N PRO A 198 15.36 40.76 29.81
CA PRO A 198 15.04 41.33 31.11
C PRO A 198 13.78 40.61 31.62
N GLY A 199 13.96 39.72 32.59
CA GLY A 199 12.90 38.84 33.10
C GLY A 199 13.31 37.37 33.30
N ASN A 200 14.48 36.93 32.84
CA ASN A 200 14.92 35.53 32.97
C ASN A 200 16.19 35.33 33.83
N ASP A 201 16.46 36.22 34.78
CA ASP A 201 17.59 36.13 35.73
C ASP A 201 17.35 35.11 36.87
N GLN A 202 16.87 33.93 36.53
CA GLN A 202 16.92 32.76 37.41
C GLN A 202 17.61 31.62 36.66
N ARG A 203 18.91 31.80 36.36
CA ARG A 203 19.79 30.64 36.12
C ARG A 203 19.76 29.82 37.39
N LYS A 204 18.96 28.75 37.40
CA LYS A 204 19.00 27.73 38.45
C LYS A 204 20.45 27.29 38.58
N GLU A 205 21.08 27.73 39.66
CA GLU A 205 22.44 27.42 40.03
C GLU A 205 22.70 25.92 39.80
N ASP A 206 23.64 25.58 38.91
CA ASP A 206 23.94 24.20 38.54
C ASP A 206 24.24 23.41 39.83
N LYS A 207 23.33 22.50 40.20
CA LYS A 207 23.42 21.69 41.44
C LYS A 207 24.77 20.98 41.56
N ARG A 208 25.43 20.71 40.44
CA ARG A 208 26.78 20.13 40.34
C ARG A 208 27.87 21.04 40.92
N ASN A 209 27.84 22.34 40.64
CA ASN A 209 28.85 23.29 41.12
C ASN A 209 28.69 23.55 42.62
N LYS A 210 27.45 23.65 43.11
CA LYS A 210 27.14 23.78 44.54
C LYS A 210 27.59 22.56 45.36
N GLY A 211 27.47 21.36 44.79
CA GLY A 211 27.98 20.14 45.39
C GLY A 211 29.51 20.14 45.50
N ALA A 212 30.20 20.56 44.43
CA ALA A 212 31.65 20.66 44.40
C ALA A 212 32.21 21.69 45.40
N GLU A 213 31.55 22.84 45.57
CA GLU A 213 31.95 23.84 46.56
C GLU A 213 31.73 23.36 48.00
N ARG A 214 30.60 22.70 48.29
CA ARG A 214 30.37 22.10 49.61
C ARG A 214 31.39 21.04 49.97
N ALA A 215 31.82 20.22 49.00
CA ALA A 215 32.87 19.23 49.21
C ALA A 215 34.23 19.88 49.56
N LYS A 216 34.59 20.95 48.83
CA LYS A 216 35.83 21.72 49.12
C LYS A 216 35.79 22.42 50.48
N GLN A 217 34.63 22.94 50.88
CA GLN A 217 34.47 23.58 52.18
C GLN A 217 34.52 22.58 53.35
N ARG A 218 34.03 21.35 53.15
CA ARG A 218 34.16 20.28 54.14
C ARG A 218 35.62 19.88 54.33
N HIS A 219 36.35 19.71 53.23
CA HIS A 219 37.76 19.30 53.27
C HIS A 219 38.71 20.35 53.87
N LYS A 220 38.30 21.63 53.88
CA LYS A 220 39.03 22.74 54.51
C LYS A 220 38.76 22.90 56.00
N LYS A 221 37.80 22.18 56.57
CA LYS A 221 37.39 22.33 57.97
C LYS A 221 37.91 21.21 58.87
N GLU A 222 38.68 20.27 58.30
CA GLU A 222 39.26 19.10 58.97
C GLU A 222 40.79 19.14 59.03
N GLU A 223 41.42 20.27 58.67
CA GLU A 223 42.81 20.63 59.01
C GLU A 223 42.80 21.69 60.12
#